data_AF-A0A9E3SZ26-F1
#
_entry.id   AF-A0A9E3SZ26-F1
#
_cell.length_a   1.000
_cell.length_b   1.000
_cell.length_c   1.000
_cell.angle_alpha   90.00
_cell.angle_beta   90.00
_cell.angle_gamma   90.00
#
_symmetry.space_group_name_H-M   'P 1'
#
loop_
_entity.id
_entity.type
_entity.pdbx_description
1 polymer ?
#
loop_
_entity_poly.entity_id
_entity_poly.type
_entity_poly.pdbx_seq_one_letter_code
_entity_poly.pdbx_strand_id
1 'polypeptide(L)'
;MARKTTSKPALAKATAILFAVTHRIVGIPRLIRVLLVALFALAVTLSVSPLVDIIYDRHFFSVHTVMIPALVSSGLGLVMYMLGWWLMVGTVG
;
A
#
# COMPACT_ATOMS: atom_id res chain seq x y z
N MET A 1 41.37 -28.17 -3.91
CA MET A 1 39.92 -27.89 -3.85
C MET A 1 39.71 -26.40 -3.58
N ALA A 2 39.42 -25.60 -4.61
CA ALA A 2 39.24 -24.15 -4.49
C ALA A 2 37.78 -23.82 -4.10
N ARG A 3 37.60 -23.28 -2.89
CA ARG A 3 36.29 -22.87 -2.36
C ARG A 3 35.92 -21.51 -2.97
N LYS A 4 35.06 -21.48 -4.00
CA LYS A 4 34.51 -20.25 -4.57
C LYS A 4 33.63 -19.53 -3.54
N THR A 5 34.17 -18.53 -2.86
CA THR A 5 33.43 -17.60 -1.99
C THR A 5 33.23 -16.27 -2.70
N THR A 6 32.33 -16.22 -3.69
CA THR A 6 32.05 -14.96 -4.42
C THR A 6 30.56 -14.80 -4.68
N SER A 7 29.79 -14.51 -3.62
CA SER A 7 28.43 -13.93 -3.75
C SER A 7 27.98 -13.05 -2.56
N LYS A 8 28.80 -12.91 -1.51
CA LYS A 8 28.44 -12.20 -0.27
C LYS A 8 28.44 -10.66 -0.29
N PRO A 9 29.16 -9.92 -1.18
CA PRO A 9 29.24 -8.46 -1.02
C PRO A 9 27.95 -7.75 -1.46
N ALA A 10 27.20 -8.32 -2.41
CA ALA A 10 25.92 -7.75 -2.87
C ALA A 10 24.81 -7.91 -1.81
N LEU A 11 24.74 -9.08 -1.17
CA LEU A 11 23.80 -9.36 -0.07
C LEU A 11 24.08 -8.46 1.15
N ALA A 12 25.35 -8.27 1.53
CA ALA A 12 25.72 -7.41 2.65
C ALA A 12 25.35 -5.93 2.42
N LYS A 13 25.54 -5.43 1.19
CA LYS A 13 25.11 -4.07 0.80
C LYS A 13 23.60 -3.93 0.81
N ALA A 14 22.86 -4.91 0.30
CA ALA A 14 21.41 -4.91 0.30
C ALA A 14 20.85 -4.87 1.74
N THR A 15 21.39 -5.69 2.64
CA THR A 15 21.00 -5.66 4.06
C THR A 15 21.33 -4.33 4.74
N ALA A 16 22.45 -3.69 4.40
CA ALA A 16 22.81 -2.39 4.96
C ALA A 16 21.87 -1.27 4.49
N ILE A 17 21.45 -1.29 3.22
CA ILE A 17 20.47 -0.34 2.68
C ILE A 17 19.11 -0.54 3.34
N LEU A 18 18.66 -1.80 3.46
CA LEU A 18 17.41 -2.12 4.17
C LEU A 18 17.44 -1.64 5.62
N PHE A 19 18.53 -1.89 6.35
CA PHE A 19 18.70 -1.39 7.72
C PHE A 19 18.66 0.13 7.80
N ALA A 20 19.34 0.83 6.89
CA ALA A 20 19.34 2.29 6.86
C ALA A 20 17.94 2.86 6.58
N VAL A 21 17.19 2.22 5.67
CA VAL A 21 15.81 2.61 5.35
C VAL A 21 14.89 2.32 6.52
N THR A 22 14.96 1.13 7.13
CA THR A 22 14.16 0.78 8.30
C THR A 22 14.43 1.71 9.47
N HIS A 23 15.70 2.04 9.76
CA HIS A 23 16.03 2.94 10.87
C HIS A 23 15.50 4.36 10.63
N ARG A 24 15.58 4.86 9.39
CA ARG A 24 14.98 6.15 9.02
C ARG A 24 13.46 6.14 9.15
N ILE A 25 12.79 5.04 8.79
CA ILE A 25 11.33 4.90 8.91
C ILE A 25 10.89 4.81 10.38
N VAL A 26 11.65 4.12 11.23
CA VAL A 26 11.36 4.01 12.67
C VAL A 26 11.49 5.36 13.38
N GLY A 27 12.40 6.24 12.92
CA GLY A 27 12.52 7.60 13.45
C GLY A 27 11.36 8.54 13.11
N ILE A 28 10.45 8.14 12.21
CA ILE A 28 9.31 8.96 11.79
C ILE A 28 8.20 8.89 12.86
N PRO A 29 7.64 10.03 13.30
CA PRO A 29 6.48 10.07 14.18
C PRO A 29 5.33 9.23 13.66
N ARG A 30 4.67 8.47 14.55
CA ARG A 30 3.54 7.58 14.21
C ARG A 30 2.47 8.28 13.36
N LEU A 31 2.18 9.54 13.66
CA LEU A 31 1.20 10.34 12.93
C LEU A 31 1.55 10.49 11.44
N ILE A 32 2.83 10.71 11.11
CA ILE A 32 3.26 10.85 9.71
C ILE A 32 3.12 9.51 8.97
N ARG A 33 3.44 8.39 9.62
CA ARG A 33 3.24 7.04 9.03
C ARG A 33 1.76 6.79 8.73
N VAL A 34 0.87 7.18 9.64
CA VAL A 34 -0.59 7.10 9.42
C VAL A 34 -1.05 7.98 8.26
N LEU A 35 -0.56 9.23 8.19
CA LEU A 35 -0.90 10.16 7.11
C LEU A 35 -0.42 9.66 5.75
N LEU A 36 0.79 9.09 5.66
CA LEU A 36 1.33 8.51 4.44
C LEU A 36 0.46 7.34 3.95
N VAL A 37 0.06 6.45 4.86
CA VAL A 37 -0.82 5.33 4.54
C VAL A 37 -2.20 5.82 4.10
N ALA A 38 -2.78 6.80 4.79
CA ALA A 38 -4.07 7.40 4.44
C ALA A 38 -4.02 8.03 3.05
N LEU A 39 -2.99 8.84 2.77
CA LEU A 39 -2.80 9.51 1.50
C LEU A 39 -2.61 8.50 0.36
N PHE A 40 -1.82 7.46 0.58
CA PHE A 40 -1.60 6.40 -0.39
C PHE A 40 -2.90 5.64 -0.69
N ALA A 41 -3.63 5.22 0.35
CA ALA A 41 -4.91 4.52 0.18
C ALA A 41 -5.93 5.39 -0.57
N LEU A 42 -6.01 6.68 -0.25
CA LEU A 42 -6.85 7.64 -0.96
C LEU A 42 -6.44 7.78 -2.43
N ALA A 43 -5.15 7.90 -2.72
CA ALA A 43 -4.65 8.00 -4.09
C ALA A 43 -5.02 6.76 -4.92
N VAL A 44 -4.86 5.56 -4.35
CA VAL A 44 -5.27 4.31 -5.01
C VAL A 44 -6.79 4.29 -5.22
N THR A 45 -7.57 4.64 -4.20
CA THR A 45 -9.04 4.67 -4.29
C THR A 45 -9.50 5.58 -5.42
N LEU A 46 -8.99 6.82 -5.46
CA LEU A 46 -9.32 7.79 -6.50
C LEU A 46 -8.89 7.33 -7.89
N SER A 47 -7.79 6.58 -7.99
CA SER A 47 -7.31 6.02 -9.26
C SER A 47 -8.18 4.87 -9.75
N VAL A 48 -8.74 4.07 -8.83
CA VAL A 48 -9.58 2.91 -9.12
C VAL A 48 -11.05 3.31 -9.36
N SER A 49 -11.55 4.36 -8.71
CA SER A 49 -12.93 4.85 -8.88
C SER A 49 -13.38 4.98 -10.34
N PRO A 50 -12.66 5.69 -11.25
CA PRO A 50 -13.13 5.82 -12.64
C PRO A 50 -13.16 4.48 -13.39
N LEU A 51 -12.29 3.54 -13.02
CA LEU A 51 -12.31 2.19 -13.60
C LEU A 51 -13.58 1.45 -13.17
N VAL A 52 -13.93 1.53 -11.88
CA VAL A 52 -15.15 0.92 -11.34
C VAL A 52 -16.39 1.54 -11.97
N ASP A 53 -16.41 2.86 -12.11
CA ASP A 53 -17.53 3.59 -12.73
C ASP A 53 -17.75 3.16 -14.19
N ILE A 54 -16.68 3.06 -15.00
CA ILE A 54 -16.79 2.63 -16.40
C ILE A 54 -17.31 1.19 -16.52
N ILE A 55 -16.83 0.29 -15.67
CA ILE A 55 -17.26 -1.11 -15.68
C ILE A 55 -18.74 -1.21 -15.28
N TYR A 56 -19.13 -0.45 -14.26
CA TYR A 56 -20.49 -0.41 -13.75
C TYR A 56 -21.46 0.13 -14.79
N ASP A 57 -21.15 1.27 -15.41
CA ASP A 57 -22.01 1.91 -16.42
C ASP A 57 -22.24 0.99 -17.64
N ARG A 58 -21.21 0.23 -18.02
CA ARG A 58 -21.29 -0.68 -19.19
C ARG A 58 -22.02 -2.00 -18.96
N HIS A 59 -22.01 -2.54 -17.74
CA HIS A 59 -22.47 -3.92 -17.50
C HIS A 59 -23.58 -4.04 -16.45
N PHE A 60 -23.68 -3.10 -15.52
CA PHE A 60 -24.50 -3.21 -14.32
C PHE A 60 -25.39 -1.97 -14.06
N PHE A 61 -25.42 -1.02 -15.00
CA PHE A 61 -26.17 0.22 -14.82
C PHE A 61 -27.66 -0.03 -14.63
N SER A 62 -28.18 0.47 -13.52
CA SER A 62 -29.61 0.58 -13.23
C SER A 62 -29.85 1.80 -12.35
N VAL A 63 -30.95 2.51 -12.60
CA VAL A 63 -31.30 3.80 -11.96
C VAL A 63 -31.41 3.67 -10.44
N HIS A 64 -31.69 2.47 -9.92
CA HIS A 64 -31.83 2.21 -8.49
C HIS A 64 -30.51 1.89 -7.78
N THR A 65 -29.41 1.70 -8.51
CA THR A 65 -28.17 1.12 -7.97
C THR A 65 -26.95 2.04 -8.07
N VAL A 66 -27.18 3.35 -8.26
CA VAL A 66 -26.15 4.40 -8.42
C VAL A 66 -25.13 4.45 -7.26
N MET A 67 -25.48 3.95 -6.07
CA MET A 67 -24.59 3.96 -4.90
C MET A 67 -23.58 2.80 -4.87
N ILE A 68 -23.77 1.75 -5.69
CA ILE A 68 -22.90 0.56 -5.67
C ILE A 68 -21.44 0.88 -6.03
N PRO A 69 -21.13 1.65 -7.10
CA PRO A 69 -19.75 1.96 -7.46
C PRO A 69 -18.98 2.67 -6.34
N ALA A 70 -19.63 3.63 -5.68
CA ALA A 70 -19.05 4.35 -4.56
C ALA A 70 -18.76 3.43 -3.36
N LEU A 71 -19.65 2.48 -3.08
CA LEU A 71 -19.45 1.48 -2.02
C LEU A 71 -18.25 0.57 -2.32
N VAL A 72 -18.15 0.08 -3.57
CA VAL A 72 -17.06 -0.81 -4.01
C VAL A 72 -15.72 -0.08 -3.95
N SER A 73 -15.65 1.14 -4.47
CA SER A 73 -14.42 1.95 -4.44
C SER A 73 -14.00 2.28 -3.01
N SER A 74 -14.95 2.66 -2.14
CA SER A 74 -14.67 2.93 -0.72
C SER A 74 -14.19 1.68 0.02
N GLY A 75 -14.80 0.52 -0.26
CA GLY A 75 -14.37 -0.76 0.30
C GLY A 75 -12.94 -1.13 -0.10
N LEU A 76 -12.60 -0.96 -1.38
CA LEU A 76 -11.23 -1.17 -1.87
C LEU A 76 -10.23 -0.22 -1.20
N GLY A 77 -10.61 1.05 -1.04
CA GLY A 77 -9.81 2.03 -0.31
C GLY A 77 -9.54 1.65 1.13
N LEU A 78 -10.56 1.15 1.83
CA LEU A 78 -10.43 0.68 3.20
C LEU A 78 -9.48 -0.51 3.30
N VAL A 79 -9.59 -1.49 2.40
CA VAL A 79 -8.68 -2.64 2.36
C VAL A 79 -7.24 -2.18 2.13
N MET A 80 -7.02 -1.25 1.19
CA MET A 80 -5.68 -0.71 0.92
C MET A 80 -5.13 0.06 2.12
N TYR A 81 -5.97 0.80 2.85
CA TYR A 81 -5.60 1.45 4.09
C TYR A 81 -5.19 0.44 5.17
N MET A 82 -5.96 -0.64 5.36
CA MET A 82 -5.63 -1.69 6.33
C MET A 82 -4.31 -2.39 6.00
N LEU A 83 -4.06 -2.69 4.71
CA LEU A 83 -2.79 -3.28 4.27
C LEU A 83 -1.61 -2.33 4.51
N GLY A 84 -1.76 -1.06 4.15
CA GLY A 84 -0.75 -0.05 4.42
C GLY A 84 -0.53 0.15 5.92
N TRP A 85 -1.57 0.09 6.74
CA TRP A 85 -1.45 0.16 8.20
C TRP A 85 -0.64 -1.02 8.73
N TRP A 86 -0.95 -2.24 8.28
CA TRP A 86 -0.24 -3.44 8.72
C TRP A 86 1.24 -3.44 8.32
N LEU A 87 1.56 -3.03 7.08
CA LEU A 87 2.92 -2.97 6.55
C LEU A 87 3.75 -1.80 7.11
N MET A 88 3.15 -0.61 7.18
CA MET A 88 3.88 0.63 7.46
C MET A 88 3.69 1.18 8.85
N VAL A 89 2.59 0.90 9.57
CA VAL A 89 2.37 1.41 10.94
C VAL A 89 2.63 0.32 11.96
N GLY A 90 2.21 -0.91 11.68
CA GLY A 90 2.27 -2.04 12.60
C GLY A 90 1.29 -1.90 13.78
N THR A 91 1.23 -2.92 14.62
CA THR A 91 0.56 -2.85 15.93
C THR A 91 1.57 -2.31 16.95
N VAL A 92 1.11 -1.42 17.83
CA VAL A 92 1.92 -1.01 18.99
C VAL A 92 2.06 -2.26 19.87
N GLY A 93 3.29 -2.75 20.01
CA GLY A 93 3.66 -3.73 21.04
C GLY A 93 4.04 -3.00 22.31
#